data_AF-A0A182TBS7-F1
#
_entry.id   AF-A0A182TBS7-F1
#
_cell.length_a   1.000
_cell.length_b   1.000
_cell.length_c   1.000
_cell.angle_alpha   90.00
_cell.angle_beta   90.00
_cell.angle_gamma   90.00
#
_symmetry.space_group_name_H-M   'P 1'
#
loop_
_entity.id
_entity.type
_entity.pdbx_description
1 polymer ?
#
loop_
_entity_poly.entity_id
_entity_poly.type
_entity_poly.pdbx_seq_one_letter_code
_entity_poly.pdbx_strand_id
1 'polypeptide(L)'
;MVRTISRELLQSACIPLQQMLTQWLTDGKIVDPHCEFFIEELTDVGYNRLWHDEFRLRSSMVPSFISDTLAKQILVIGKSINFLREICKDRAPVPERTDLKKCLNEHLDYLYSAHNNTELHVLIDSVYLKTSKRVLDIVLGPHQLFDHLKAMRDYLLLGQGHFADVLMENLKEELDRPAKDIYQQELFSIVAAAVRKSAAEQEEPTVLNYLDVHFLSPCEGDTGWDVFCLTYKVTGPLVTIFQPVQCTYRALFKQLWNMKRFEFILYGIWRNHMLSTRCYKPIANDISVVKQHLQTYCSKMINIITQMQYYILFEVIECSWEQFSARVKQAKALDDVLEAHDKFLERIRTGIFLDQSTHLFSSCLEQIFSSVRKLDEWQMNFYKLCNREMDARKAFDEYIKSSEAKGTYGVNAERALERDEELQDFETKLMQCQKALSVIGVEYENSVGHFLYQLAISPMESLPQLCMRLDYNEYYKHRDERLSVPLTFQHMRKSMANNFCRK
;
A
#
# COMPACT_ATOMS: atom_id res chain seq x y z
N MET A 1 -6.65 -41.16 53.89
CA MET A 1 -8.12 -41.01 53.87
C MET A 1 -8.55 -39.68 53.25
N VAL A 2 -8.22 -38.52 53.85
CA VAL A 2 -8.58 -37.19 53.29
C VAL A 2 -8.10 -36.99 51.85
N ARG A 3 -6.82 -37.33 51.55
CA ARG A 3 -6.24 -37.23 50.20
C ARG A 3 -6.91 -38.12 49.15
N THR A 4 -7.45 -39.27 49.57
CA THR A 4 -8.12 -40.23 48.69
C THR A 4 -9.52 -39.71 48.34
N ILE A 5 -10.27 -39.29 49.36
CA ILE A 5 -11.61 -38.71 49.20
C ILE A 5 -11.53 -37.41 48.38
N SER A 6 -10.53 -36.55 48.61
CA SER A 6 -10.36 -35.33 47.83
C SER A 6 -10.05 -35.62 46.35
N ARG A 7 -9.34 -36.72 46.05
CA ARG A 7 -9.05 -37.13 44.67
C ARG A 7 -10.29 -37.66 43.98
N GLU A 8 -11.09 -38.49 44.65
CA GLU A 8 -12.35 -39.02 44.11
C GLU A 8 -13.38 -37.91 43.85
N LEU A 9 -13.47 -36.94 44.76
CA LEU A 9 -14.33 -35.76 44.57
C LEU A 9 -13.84 -34.89 43.40
N LEU A 10 -12.53 -34.67 43.29
CA LEU A 10 -11.94 -33.90 42.18
C LEU A 10 -12.18 -34.59 40.82
N GLN A 11 -11.97 -35.91 40.74
CA GLN A 11 -12.25 -36.70 39.54
C GLN A 11 -13.72 -36.57 39.14
N SER A 12 -14.64 -36.70 40.09
CA SER A 12 -16.08 -36.58 39.84
C SER A 12 -16.46 -35.17 39.39
N ALA A 13 -15.85 -34.14 39.96
CA ALA A 13 -16.11 -32.74 39.63
C ALA A 13 -15.61 -32.32 38.25
N CYS A 14 -14.60 -32.99 37.68
CA CYS A 14 -14.09 -32.65 36.34
C CYS A 14 -14.64 -33.51 35.21
N ILE A 15 -15.59 -34.41 35.47
CA ILE A 15 -16.29 -35.15 34.41
C ILE A 15 -16.92 -34.17 33.39
N PRO A 16 -17.63 -33.09 33.79
CA PRO A 16 -18.15 -32.11 32.83
C PRO A 16 -17.03 -31.44 32.03
N LEU A 17 -15.96 -31.02 32.71
CA LEU A 17 -14.79 -30.40 32.07
C LEU A 17 -14.14 -31.33 31.03
N GLN A 18 -14.01 -32.62 31.35
CA GLN A 18 -13.48 -33.64 30.45
C GLN A 18 -14.36 -33.82 29.21
N GLN A 19 -15.68 -33.82 29.36
CA GLN A 19 -16.61 -33.91 28.24
C GLN A 19 -16.47 -32.70 27.30
N MET A 20 -16.45 -31.48 27.87
CA MET A 20 -16.25 -30.25 27.10
C MET A 20 -14.88 -30.24 26.40
N LEU A 21 -13.81 -30.60 27.09
CA LEU A 21 -12.46 -30.69 26.53
C LEU A 21 -12.38 -31.72 25.40
N THR A 22 -13.01 -32.88 25.57
CA THR A 22 -13.06 -33.91 24.53
C THR A 22 -13.72 -33.34 23.29
N GLN A 23 -14.90 -32.74 23.44
CA GLN A 23 -15.69 -32.22 22.34
C GLN A 23 -14.97 -31.05 21.63
N TRP A 24 -14.30 -30.19 22.37
CA TRP A 24 -13.50 -29.10 21.83
C TRP A 24 -12.26 -29.61 21.07
N LEU A 25 -11.50 -30.55 21.63
CA LEU A 25 -10.27 -31.07 21.05
C LEU A 25 -10.49 -32.09 19.92
N THR A 26 -11.68 -32.69 19.81
CA THR A 26 -12.01 -33.61 18.71
C THR A 26 -12.84 -32.95 17.63
N ASP A 27 -13.86 -32.20 18.04
CA ASP A 27 -14.90 -31.69 17.16
C ASP A 27 -14.86 -30.18 16.94
N GLY A 28 -14.10 -29.44 17.74
CA GLY A 28 -13.99 -27.97 17.64
C GLY A 28 -15.29 -27.25 17.99
N LYS A 29 -16.20 -27.90 18.73
CA LYS A 29 -17.49 -27.34 19.12
C LYS A 29 -17.57 -27.16 20.62
N ILE A 30 -18.15 -26.04 21.04
CA ILE A 30 -18.43 -25.75 22.45
C ILE A 30 -19.89 -26.06 22.71
N VAL A 31 -20.15 -26.94 23.68
CA VAL A 31 -21.49 -27.19 24.22
C VAL A 31 -21.45 -26.83 25.69
N ASP A 32 -21.74 -25.56 25.99
CA ASP A 32 -21.68 -25.00 27.34
C ASP A 32 -22.99 -24.25 27.69
N PRO A 33 -24.06 -24.97 28.11
CA PRO A 33 -25.35 -24.36 28.43
C PRO A 33 -25.31 -23.44 29.66
N HIS A 34 -24.31 -23.59 30.53
CA HIS A 34 -24.22 -22.91 31.82
C HIS A 34 -23.05 -21.91 31.90
N CYS A 35 -22.36 -21.68 30.78
CA CYS A 35 -21.19 -20.81 30.69
C CYS A 35 -20.10 -21.17 31.72
N GLU A 36 -19.87 -22.46 31.97
CA GLU A 36 -18.91 -22.99 32.94
C GLU A 36 -17.52 -23.31 32.35
N PHE A 37 -17.39 -23.36 31.01
CA PHE A 37 -16.14 -23.71 30.34
C PHE A 37 -15.16 -22.54 30.27
N PHE A 38 -13.86 -22.74 30.49
CA PHE A 38 -12.91 -21.61 30.43
C PHE A 38 -12.68 -21.04 29.01
N ILE A 39 -13.27 -21.63 27.97
CA ILE A 39 -13.30 -21.08 26.60
C ILE A 39 -14.72 -20.62 26.28
N GLU A 40 -14.85 -19.40 25.79
CA GLU A 40 -16.11 -18.79 25.41
C GLU A 40 -16.15 -18.53 23.90
N GLU A 41 -17.31 -18.76 23.29
CA GLU A 41 -17.62 -18.39 21.91
C GLU A 41 -18.36 -17.06 21.89
N LEU A 42 -17.80 -16.06 21.20
CA LEU A 42 -18.40 -14.74 21.05
C LEU A 42 -19.18 -14.67 19.74
N THR A 43 -20.51 -14.56 19.84
CA THR A 43 -21.42 -14.53 18.68
C THR A 43 -21.55 -13.16 18.01
N ASP A 44 -21.06 -12.09 18.65
CA ASP A 44 -21.15 -10.69 18.15
C ASP A 44 -19.85 -10.21 17.47
N VAL A 45 -19.05 -11.13 16.94
CA VAL A 45 -17.78 -10.80 16.30
C VAL A 45 -17.99 -10.56 14.81
N GLY A 46 -17.83 -9.31 14.37
CA GLY A 46 -17.84 -8.98 12.94
C GLY A 46 -16.79 -9.77 12.15
N TYR A 47 -17.07 -10.03 10.87
CA TYR A 47 -16.24 -10.87 9.97
C TYR A 47 -14.73 -10.57 10.02
N ASN A 48 -14.34 -9.34 10.35
CA ASN A 48 -12.96 -8.86 10.42
C ASN A 48 -12.14 -9.47 11.57
N ARG A 49 -12.79 -10.08 12.58
CA ARG A 49 -12.13 -10.56 13.80
C ARG A 49 -12.40 -12.03 14.11
N LEU A 50 -13.09 -12.74 13.22
CA LEU A 50 -13.50 -14.14 13.46
C LEU A 50 -12.33 -15.03 13.87
N TRP A 51 -11.20 -15.01 13.15
CA TRP A 51 -10.03 -15.83 13.50
C TRP A 51 -9.45 -15.53 14.91
N HIS A 52 -9.43 -14.25 15.30
CA HIS A 52 -8.78 -13.80 16.53
C HIS A 52 -9.71 -13.86 17.75
N ASP A 53 -10.95 -13.40 17.59
CA ASP A 53 -11.86 -13.07 18.69
C ASP A 53 -13.08 -13.98 18.82
N GLU A 54 -13.40 -14.84 17.85
CA GLU A 54 -14.56 -15.76 17.94
C GLU A 54 -14.47 -16.66 19.18
N PHE A 55 -13.26 -17.11 19.53
CA PHE A 55 -13.03 -17.86 20.76
C PHE A 55 -12.01 -17.16 21.66
N ARG A 56 -12.37 -16.99 22.93
CA ARG A 56 -11.52 -16.37 23.94
C ARG A 56 -11.41 -17.22 25.20
N LEU A 57 -10.29 -17.04 25.89
CA LEU A 57 -10.00 -17.71 27.15
C LEU A 57 -10.42 -16.82 28.32
N ARG A 58 -11.25 -17.37 29.21
CA ARG A 58 -11.70 -16.73 30.45
C ARG A 58 -10.69 -17.02 31.55
N SER A 59 -9.68 -16.16 31.70
CA SER A 59 -8.57 -16.36 32.64
C SER A 59 -9.02 -16.57 34.10
N SER A 60 -10.17 -16.02 34.50
CA SER A 60 -10.76 -16.21 35.83
C SER A 60 -11.36 -17.60 36.07
N MET A 61 -11.67 -18.33 35.00
CA MET A 61 -12.31 -19.65 35.03
C MET A 61 -11.33 -20.79 34.68
N VAL A 62 -10.08 -20.48 34.36
CA VAL A 62 -9.05 -21.50 34.13
C VAL A 62 -8.76 -22.23 35.45
N PRO A 63 -8.95 -23.56 35.50
CA PRO A 63 -8.64 -24.33 36.70
C PRO A 63 -7.17 -24.21 37.07
N SER A 64 -6.85 -24.11 38.36
CA SER A 64 -5.48 -23.88 38.84
C SER A 64 -4.49 -25.00 38.50
N PHE A 65 -4.98 -26.19 38.12
CA PHE A 65 -4.14 -27.32 37.68
C PHE A 65 -3.81 -27.27 36.18
N ILE A 66 -4.47 -26.40 35.40
CA ILE A 66 -4.16 -26.17 33.98
C ILE A 66 -3.24 -24.96 33.91
N SER A 67 -2.03 -25.15 33.35
CA SER A 67 -1.13 -24.03 33.11
C SER A 67 -1.67 -23.10 32.03
N ASP A 68 -1.35 -21.81 32.11
CA ASP A 68 -1.75 -20.82 31.10
C ASP A 68 -1.26 -21.20 29.69
N THR A 69 -0.08 -21.83 29.58
CA THR A 69 0.46 -22.32 28.31
C THR A 69 -0.40 -23.43 27.72
N LEU A 70 -0.82 -24.41 28.55
CA LEU A 70 -1.67 -25.51 28.11
C LEU A 70 -3.06 -25.02 27.73
N ALA A 71 -3.62 -24.09 28.52
CA ALA A 71 -4.93 -23.52 28.24
C ALA A 71 -4.94 -22.76 26.89
N LYS A 72 -3.86 -22.03 26.57
CA LYS A 72 -3.66 -21.41 25.25
C LYS A 72 -3.52 -22.44 24.13
N GLN A 73 -2.76 -23.52 24.34
CA GLN A 73 -2.64 -24.60 23.35
C GLN A 73 -4.01 -25.25 23.06
N ILE A 74 -4.79 -25.56 24.10
CA ILE A 74 -6.14 -26.13 23.96
C ILE A 74 -7.04 -25.19 23.16
N LEU A 75 -6.97 -23.88 23.40
CA LEU A 75 -7.71 -22.88 22.63
C LEU A 75 -7.34 -22.94 21.15
N VAL A 76 -6.05 -22.91 20.81
CA VAL A 76 -5.60 -22.91 19.39
C VAL A 76 -5.97 -24.22 18.69
N ILE A 77 -5.88 -25.36 19.36
CA ILE A 77 -6.29 -26.65 18.78
C ILE A 77 -7.75 -26.61 18.37
N GLY A 78 -8.67 -26.26 19.27
CA GLY A 78 -10.08 -26.28 18.93
C GLY A 78 -10.48 -25.19 17.93
N LYS A 79 -9.86 -23.99 17.99
CA LYS A 79 -9.99 -22.95 16.93
C LYS A 79 -9.63 -23.51 15.55
N SER A 80 -8.48 -24.17 15.47
CA SER A 80 -7.98 -24.76 14.23
C SER A 80 -8.90 -25.88 13.72
N ILE A 81 -9.46 -26.71 14.61
CA ILE A 81 -10.40 -27.77 14.24
C ILE A 81 -11.73 -27.18 13.74
N ASN A 82 -12.25 -26.16 14.43
CA ASN A 82 -13.47 -25.47 14.02
C ASN A 82 -13.30 -24.89 12.61
N PHE A 83 -12.18 -24.18 12.38
CA PHE A 83 -11.85 -23.63 11.06
C PHE A 83 -11.75 -24.71 9.97
N LEU A 84 -11.07 -25.83 10.24
CA LEU A 84 -10.99 -26.93 9.28
C LEU A 84 -12.38 -27.46 8.90
N ARG A 85 -13.27 -27.63 9.89
CA ARG A 85 -14.57 -28.29 9.69
C ARG A 85 -15.65 -27.36 9.13
N GLU A 86 -15.81 -26.19 9.71
CA GLU A 86 -16.91 -25.27 9.38
C GLU A 86 -16.53 -24.37 8.19
N ILE A 87 -15.27 -23.92 8.12
CA ILE A 87 -14.81 -22.96 7.11
C ILE A 87 -14.17 -23.65 5.90
N CYS A 88 -13.22 -24.56 6.10
CA CYS A 88 -12.58 -25.30 4.99
C CYS A 88 -13.37 -26.55 4.55
N LYS A 89 -14.40 -26.96 5.29
CA LYS A 89 -15.18 -28.19 5.07
C LYS A 89 -14.32 -29.47 4.98
N ASP A 90 -13.11 -29.46 5.55
CA ASP A 90 -12.25 -30.64 5.64
C ASP A 90 -12.65 -31.48 6.84
N ARG A 91 -13.20 -32.67 6.56
CA ARG A 91 -13.61 -33.66 7.57
C ARG A 91 -12.68 -34.86 7.64
N ALA A 92 -11.44 -34.73 7.13
CA ALA A 92 -10.48 -35.83 7.16
C ALA A 92 -10.30 -36.36 8.61
N PRO A 93 -10.40 -37.68 8.82
CA PRO A 93 -10.16 -38.27 10.11
C PRO A 93 -8.68 -38.18 10.46
N VAL A 94 -8.38 -37.62 11.64
CA VAL A 94 -7.02 -37.53 12.19
C VAL A 94 -6.92 -38.60 13.29
N PRO A 95 -6.15 -39.70 13.10
CA PRO A 95 -6.07 -40.81 14.05
C PRO A 95 -5.72 -40.37 15.47
N GLU A 96 -4.85 -39.38 15.59
CA GLU A 96 -4.37 -38.85 16.88
C GLU A 96 -5.49 -38.16 17.67
N ARG A 97 -6.55 -37.68 17.00
CA ARG A 97 -7.75 -37.16 17.69
C ARG A 97 -8.55 -38.28 18.33
N THR A 98 -8.57 -39.46 17.70
CA THR A 98 -9.23 -40.64 18.27
C THR A 98 -8.44 -41.22 19.44
N ASP A 99 -7.11 -41.17 19.38
CA ASP A 99 -6.24 -41.59 20.47
C ASP A 99 -6.28 -40.59 21.64
N LEU A 100 -6.33 -39.28 21.36
CA LEU A 100 -6.55 -38.25 22.38
C LEU A 100 -7.91 -38.42 23.08
N LYS A 101 -8.98 -38.74 22.34
CA LYS A 101 -10.30 -39.03 22.91
C LYS A 101 -10.27 -40.24 23.85
N LYS A 102 -9.56 -41.31 23.48
CA LYS A 102 -9.40 -42.50 24.33
C LYS A 102 -8.58 -42.16 25.58
N CYS A 103 -7.45 -41.49 25.43
CA CYS A 103 -6.60 -41.09 26.54
C CYS A 103 -7.33 -40.18 27.53
N LEU A 104 -8.10 -39.19 27.03
CA LEU A 104 -8.87 -38.30 27.89
C LEU A 104 -9.94 -39.08 28.68
N ASN A 105 -10.60 -40.05 28.04
CA ASN A 105 -11.64 -40.90 28.65
C ASN A 105 -11.09 -41.89 29.68
N GLU A 106 -9.93 -42.47 29.42
CA GLU A 106 -9.33 -43.53 30.25
C GLU A 106 -8.45 -42.97 31.38
N HIS A 107 -7.83 -41.80 31.19
CA HIS A 107 -6.79 -41.27 32.08
C HIS A 107 -6.99 -39.78 32.43
N LEU A 108 -8.17 -39.44 32.96
CA LEU A 108 -8.50 -38.08 33.46
C LEU A 108 -7.48 -37.60 34.52
N ASP A 109 -6.88 -38.53 35.26
CA ASP A 109 -5.82 -38.26 36.24
C ASP A 109 -4.60 -37.51 35.68
N TYR A 110 -4.33 -37.63 34.37
CA TYR A 110 -3.23 -36.93 33.73
C TYR A 110 -3.43 -35.42 33.65
N LEU A 111 -4.66 -34.91 33.72
CA LEU A 111 -4.95 -33.47 33.79
C LEU A 111 -4.54 -32.83 35.12
N TYR A 112 -4.49 -33.61 36.21
CA TYR A 112 -4.12 -33.13 37.55
C TYR A 112 -2.67 -33.43 37.92
N SER A 113 -1.93 -34.09 37.04
CA SER A 113 -0.54 -34.44 37.29
C SER A 113 0.29 -33.17 37.39
N ALA A 114 1.12 -33.06 38.43
CA ALA A 114 2.09 -31.98 38.56
C ALA A 114 3.20 -32.04 37.50
N HIS A 115 3.29 -33.14 36.73
CA HIS A 115 4.31 -33.35 35.71
C HIS A 115 3.74 -33.04 34.32
N ASN A 116 4.32 -32.06 33.63
CA ASN A 116 3.95 -31.64 32.28
C ASN A 116 4.32 -32.65 31.17
N ASN A 117 4.77 -33.86 31.50
CA ASN A 117 5.24 -34.90 30.56
C ASN A 117 4.36 -36.16 30.57
N THR A 118 3.09 -36.05 30.95
CA THR A 118 2.16 -37.17 30.83
C THR A 118 1.89 -37.51 29.37
N GLU A 119 1.43 -38.74 29.11
CA GLU A 119 0.98 -39.18 27.79
C GLU A 119 -0.04 -38.20 27.17
N LEU A 120 -0.91 -37.62 28.01
CA LEU A 120 -1.88 -36.62 27.59
C LEU A 120 -1.22 -35.35 27.06
N HIS A 121 -0.21 -34.80 27.74
CA HIS A 121 0.49 -33.60 27.27
C HIS A 121 1.21 -33.86 25.94
N VAL A 122 1.85 -35.02 25.79
CA VAL A 122 2.50 -35.43 24.54
C VAL A 122 1.49 -35.56 23.40
N LEU A 123 0.31 -36.14 23.69
CA LEU A 123 -0.77 -36.25 22.70
C LEU A 123 -1.34 -34.88 22.32
N ILE A 124 -1.55 -33.98 23.28
CA ILE A 124 -2.00 -32.60 23.02
C ILE A 124 -0.99 -31.86 22.13
N ASP A 125 0.30 -31.94 22.43
CA ASP A 125 1.35 -31.33 21.61
C ASP A 125 1.40 -31.93 20.19
N SER A 126 1.23 -33.24 20.07
CA SER A 126 1.18 -33.93 18.78
C SER A 126 -0.04 -33.49 17.95
N VAL A 127 -1.21 -33.40 18.58
CA VAL A 127 -2.46 -32.95 17.94
C VAL A 127 -2.36 -31.48 17.56
N TYR A 128 -1.74 -30.63 18.39
CA TYR A 128 -1.45 -29.24 18.07
C TYR A 128 -0.59 -29.13 16.81
N LEU A 129 0.59 -29.76 16.78
CA LEU A 129 1.50 -29.66 15.63
C LEU A 129 0.87 -30.18 14.34
N LYS A 130 0.17 -31.32 14.39
CA LYS A 130 -0.48 -31.91 13.21
C LYS A 130 -1.67 -31.07 12.72
N THR A 131 -2.48 -30.56 13.64
CA THR A 131 -3.65 -29.74 13.27
C THR A 131 -3.20 -28.40 12.71
N SER A 132 -2.24 -27.72 13.33
CA SER A 132 -1.71 -26.44 12.83
C SER A 132 -1.05 -26.59 11.47
N LYS A 133 -0.27 -27.67 11.26
CA LYS A 133 0.30 -27.97 9.95
C LYS A 133 -0.79 -28.26 8.91
N ARG A 134 -1.83 -29.01 9.27
CA ARG A 134 -2.94 -29.31 8.35
C ARG A 134 -3.70 -28.05 7.93
N VAL A 135 -3.95 -27.12 8.85
CA VAL A 135 -4.54 -25.81 8.53
C VAL A 135 -3.64 -25.07 7.54
N LEU A 136 -2.35 -25.00 7.82
CA LEU A 136 -1.37 -24.32 6.96
C LEU A 136 -1.34 -24.92 5.55
N ASP A 137 -1.28 -26.25 5.44
CA ASP A 137 -1.24 -26.97 4.15
C ASP A 137 -2.52 -26.73 3.32
N ILE A 138 -3.69 -26.65 3.96
CA ILE A 138 -4.96 -26.37 3.28
C ILE A 138 -5.06 -24.90 2.85
N VAL A 139 -4.65 -23.98 3.70
CA VAL A 139 -4.72 -22.54 3.38
C VAL A 139 -3.71 -22.16 2.29
N LEU A 140 -2.48 -22.69 2.36
CA LEU A 140 -1.45 -22.43 1.35
C LEU A 140 -1.65 -23.24 0.06
N GLY A 141 -2.17 -24.47 0.15
CA GLY A 141 -2.35 -25.36 -0.99
C GLY A 141 -3.68 -25.11 -1.74
N PRO A 142 -4.77 -25.81 -1.41
CA PRO A 142 -6.03 -25.74 -2.14
C PRO A 142 -6.68 -24.35 -2.14
N HIS A 143 -6.44 -23.51 -1.14
CA HIS A 143 -6.91 -22.13 -1.14
C HIS A 143 -5.88 -21.12 -1.69
N GLN A 144 -4.68 -21.55 -2.06
CA GLN A 144 -3.70 -20.71 -2.77
C GLN A 144 -3.41 -19.35 -2.09
N LEU A 145 -3.37 -19.29 -0.75
CA LEU A 145 -3.17 -18.03 -0.01
C LEU A 145 -1.94 -17.24 -0.50
N PHE A 146 -0.84 -17.93 -0.81
CA PHE A 146 0.38 -17.28 -1.28
C PHE A 146 0.21 -16.62 -2.65
N ASP A 147 -0.57 -17.21 -3.55
CA ASP A 147 -0.87 -16.64 -4.87
C ASP A 147 -1.76 -15.40 -4.74
N HIS A 148 -2.74 -15.42 -3.82
CA HIS A 148 -3.54 -14.25 -3.48
C HIS A 148 -2.69 -13.11 -2.91
N LEU A 149 -1.77 -13.40 -2.00
CA LEU A 149 -0.84 -12.41 -1.45
C LEU A 149 0.09 -11.82 -2.51
N LYS A 150 0.56 -12.67 -3.44
CA LYS A 150 1.37 -12.23 -4.59
C LYS A 150 0.55 -11.31 -5.50
N ALA A 151 -0.70 -11.66 -5.80
CA ALA A 151 -1.59 -10.79 -6.56
C ALA A 151 -1.84 -9.44 -5.85
N MET A 152 -2.03 -9.44 -4.52
CA MET A 152 -2.13 -8.18 -3.78
C MET A 152 -0.88 -7.32 -3.91
N ARG A 153 0.31 -7.91 -3.85
CA ARG A 153 1.56 -7.18 -4.11
C ARG A 153 1.60 -6.63 -5.54
N ASP A 154 1.29 -7.45 -6.53
CA ASP A 154 1.44 -7.07 -7.94
C ASP A 154 0.47 -5.96 -8.36
N TYR A 155 -0.79 -6.02 -7.89
CA TYR A 155 -1.86 -5.10 -8.30
C TYR A 155 -2.17 -3.99 -7.28
N LEU A 156 -2.23 -4.29 -5.97
CA LEU A 156 -2.58 -3.29 -4.93
C LEU A 156 -1.35 -2.53 -4.42
N LEU A 157 -0.15 -3.12 -4.47
CA LEU A 157 1.09 -2.39 -4.17
C LEU A 157 1.80 -1.89 -5.44
N LEU A 158 1.16 -2.01 -6.60
CA LEU A 158 1.68 -1.58 -7.90
C LEU A 158 3.07 -2.16 -8.23
N GLY A 159 3.35 -3.40 -7.79
CA GLY A 159 4.59 -4.09 -8.08
C GLY A 159 4.77 -4.40 -9.58
N GLN A 160 3.66 -4.62 -10.30
CA GLN A 160 3.69 -4.83 -11.74
C GLN A 160 3.62 -3.48 -12.48
N GLY A 161 4.78 -2.89 -12.78
CA GLY A 161 4.88 -1.55 -13.41
C GLY A 161 4.09 -1.41 -14.71
N HIS A 162 4.16 -2.41 -15.60
CA HIS A 162 3.42 -2.39 -16.88
C HIS A 162 1.89 -2.32 -16.69
N PHE A 163 1.36 -2.98 -15.65
CA PHE A 163 -0.06 -2.88 -15.31
C PHE A 163 -0.41 -1.45 -14.87
N ALA A 164 0.39 -0.86 -13.98
CA ALA A 164 0.17 0.49 -13.48
C ALA A 164 0.19 1.53 -14.62
N ASP A 165 1.14 1.41 -15.55
CA ASP A 165 1.28 2.34 -16.68
C ASP A 165 0.06 2.26 -17.62
N VAL A 166 -0.34 1.05 -18.03
CA VAL A 166 -1.52 0.84 -18.88
C VAL A 166 -2.80 1.29 -18.18
N LEU A 167 -2.92 1.02 -16.89
CA LEU A 167 -4.07 1.42 -16.08
C LEU A 167 -4.19 2.95 -16.05
N MET A 168 -3.09 3.66 -15.79
CA MET A 168 -3.03 5.13 -15.75
C MET A 168 -3.43 5.77 -17.08
N GLU A 169 -2.93 5.25 -18.20
CA GLU A 169 -3.24 5.76 -19.53
C GLU A 169 -4.74 5.63 -19.85
N ASN A 170 -5.33 4.48 -19.56
CA ASN A 170 -6.74 4.22 -19.86
C ASN A 170 -7.70 4.91 -18.89
N LEU A 171 -7.31 5.10 -17.63
CA LEU A 171 -8.15 5.75 -16.62
C LEU A 171 -8.14 7.28 -16.69
N LYS A 172 -7.15 7.89 -17.37
CA LYS A 172 -6.95 9.35 -17.38
C LYS A 172 -8.23 10.12 -17.69
N GLU A 173 -8.92 9.76 -18.79
CA GLU A 173 -10.09 10.51 -19.27
C GLU A 173 -11.29 10.43 -18.31
N GLU A 174 -11.45 9.31 -17.62
CA GLU A 174 -12.54 9.10 -16.66
C GLU A 174 -12.21 9.74 -15.29
N LEU A 175 -10.94 9.68 -14.85
CA LEU A 175 -10.53 10.23 -13.56
C LEU A 175 -10.38 11.76 -13.55
N ASP A 176 -10.22 12.40 -14.72
CA ASP A 176 -10.23 13.86 -14.86
C ASP A 176 -11.65 14.46 -14.63
N ARG A 177 -12.70 13.63 -14.64
CA ARG A 177 -14.09 14.05 -14.30
C ARG A 177 -14.27 14.24 -12.79
N PRO A 178 -15.25 15.04 -12.35
CA PRO A 178 -15.56 15.18 -10.92
C PRO A 178 -16.03 13.82 -10.36
N ALA A 179 -15.68 13.52 -9.11
CA ALA A 179 -15.93 12.21 -8.51
C ALA A 179 -17.41 11.78 -8.48
N LYS A 180 -18.36 12.73 -8.57
CA LYS A 180 -19.81 12.48 -8.57
C LYS A 180 -20.31 11.85 -9.87
N ASP A 181 -19.60 12.05 -10.97
CA ASP A 181 -20.04 11.66 -12.31
C ASP A 181 -19.45 10.31 -12.76
N ILE A 182 -18.68 9.64 -11.89
CA ILE A 182 -17.91 8.44 -12.23
C ILE A 182 -18.60 7.19 -11.68
N TYR A 183 -18.86 6.23 -12.56
CA TYR A 183 -19.51 4.96 -12.19
C TYR A 183 -18.50 3.84 -11.95
N GLN A 184 -18.71 3.04 -10.90
CA GLN A 184 -17.80 1.96 -10.51
C GLN A 184 -17.66 0.89 -11.59
N GLN A 185 -18.75 0.58 -12.30
CA GLN A 185 -18.78 -0.45 -13.34
C GLN A 185 -17.95 -0.07 -14.57
N GLU A 186 -17.96 1.21 -14.95
CA GLU A 186 -17.17 1.72 -16.06
C GLU A 186 -15.68 1.63 -15.73
N LEU A 187 -15.27 2.08 -14.54
CA LEU A 187 -13.88 1.96 -14.08
C LEU A 187 -13.44 0.50 -13.98
N PHE A 188 -14.30 -0.38 -13.47
CA PHE A 188 -13.98 -1.81 -13.39
C PHE A 188 -13.73 -2.41 -14.77
N SER A 189 -14.51 -2.02 -15.80
CA SER A 189 -14.29 -2.49 -17.16
C SER A 189 -12.92 -2.07 -17.72
N ILE A 190 -12.47 -0.85 -17.39
CA ILE A 190 -11.15 -0.32 -17.78
C ILE A 190 -10.03 -1.06 -17.03
N VAL A 191 -10.20 -1.28 -15.72
CA VAL A 191 -9.28 -2.06 -14.90
C VAL A 191 -9.15 -3.48 -15.47
N ALA A 192 -10.27 -4.13 -15.81
CA ALA A 192 -10.26 -5.46 -16.38
C ALA A 192 -9.53 -5.52 -17.73
N ALA A 193 -9.71 -4.51 -18.58
CA ALA A 193 -8.98 -4.38 -19.84
C ALA A 193 -7.45 -4.18 -19.60
N ALA A 194 -7.07 -3.37 -18.61
CA ALA A 194 -5.68 -3.15 -18.25
C ALA A 194 -4.99 -4.42 -17.72
N VAL A 195 -5.67 -5.17 -16.85
CA VAL A 195 -5.17 -6.46 -16.36
C VAL A 195 -4.98 -7.46 -17.51
N ARG A 196 -5.96 -7.59 -18.42
CA ARG A 196 -5.84 -8.49 -19.59
C ARG A 196 -4.69 -8.09 -20.52
N LYS A 197 -4.44 -6.80 -20.71
CA LYS A 197 -3.32 -6.31 -21.53
C LYS A 197 -1.97 -6.53 -20.86
N SER A 198 -1.92 -6.55 -19.52
CA SER A 198 -0.69 -6.75 -18.76
C SER A 198 -0.39 -8.22 -18.45
N ALA A 199 -1.40 -9.09 -18.46
CA ALA A 199 -1.21 -10.53 -18.36
C ALA A 199 -0.64 -11.04 -19.70
N ALA A 200 0.51 -11.72 -19.65
CA ALA A 200 1.14 -12.29 -20.83
C ALA A 200 0.45 -13.59 -21.32
N GLU A 201 -0.51 -14.12 -20.56
CA GLU A 201 -1.13 -15.43 -20.78
C GLU A 201 -2.53 -15.29 -21.40
N GLN A 202 -2.91 -16.27 -22.24
CA GLN A 202 -4.19 -16.29 -22.96
C GLN A 202 -5.41 -16.65 -22.09
N GLU A 203 -5.20 -17.15 -20.87
CA GLU A 203 -6.29 -17.46 -19.94
C GLU A 203 -6.79 -16.20 -19.23
N GLU A 204 -8.09 -16.16 -18.89
CA GLU A 204 -8.61 -15.06 -18.08
C GLU A 204 -7.91 -15.08 -16.70
N PRO A 205 -7.22 -14.00 -16.31
CA PRO A 205 -6.46 -13.99 -15.08
C PRO A 205 -7.42 -14.14 -13.90
N THR A 206 -7.27 -15.22 -13.12
CA THR A 206 -8.08 -15.55 -11.95
C THR A 206 -8.17 -14.40 -10.94
N VAL A 207 -7.18 -13.51 -10.95
CA VAL A 207 -7.11 -12.26 -10.19
C VAL A 207 -8.33 -11.34 -10.44
N LEU A 208 -8.88 -11.32 -11.66
CA LEU A 208 -10.04 -10.49 -12.00
C LEU A 208 -11.30 -10.85 -11.22
N ASN A 209 -11.42 -12.09 -10.77
CA ASN A 209 -12.56 -12.53 -9.96
C ASN A 209 -12.52 -11.94 -8.54
N TYR A 210 -11.36 -11.47 -8.11
CA TYR A 210 -11.12 -10.97 -6.75
C TYR A 210 -10.80 -9.47 -6.71
N LEU A 211 -10.37 -8.87 -7.82
CA LEU A 211 -10.13 -7.43 -7.90
C LEU A 211 -11.46 -6.69 -8.05
N ASP A 212 -11.61 -5.56 -7.35
CA ASP A 212 -12.77 -4.67 -7.47
C ASP A 212 -12.32 -3.22 -7.30
N VAL A 213 -13.13 -2.29 -7.80
CA VAL A 213 -12.94 -0.85 -7.62
C VAL A 213 -13.74 -0.40 -6.41
N HIS A 214 -13.13 0.39 -5.53
CA HIS A 214 -13.78 0.98 -4.38
C HIS A 214 -13.59 2.50 -4.42
N PHE A 215 -14.68 3.25 -4.20
CA PHE A 215 -14.61 4.69 -4.05
C PHE A 215 -14.45 5.09 -2.59
N LEU A 216 -13.40 5.85 -2.29
CA LEU A 216 -13.29 6.55 -1.02
C LEU A 216 -14.41 7.60 -0.91
N SER A 217 -14.86 7.96 0.30
CA SER A 217 -15.94 8.96 0.47
C SER A 217 -15.49 10.29 -0.18
N PRO A 218 -16.18 10.78 -1.22
CA PRO A 218 -15.79 11.99 -1.92
C PRO A 218 -16.04 13.22 -1.05
N CYS A 219 -15.08 14.14 -1.00
CA CYS A 219 -15.25 15.49 -0.48
C CYS A 219 -15.71 16.45 -1.61
N GLU A 220 -16.20 17.64 -1.23
CA GLU A 220 -16.58 18.65 -2.22
C GLU A 220 -15.35 19.16 -2.98
N GLY A 221 -15.33 18.97 -4.30
CA GLY A 221 -14.23 19.38 -5.18
C GLY A 221 -13.28 18.25 -5.58
N ASP A 222 -13.47 17.03 -5.07
CA ASP A 222 -12.63 15.89 -5.41
C ASP A 222 -12.80 15.43 -6.87
N THR A 223 -11.67 15.09 -7.49
CA THR A 223 -11.63 14.47 -8.81
C THR A 223 -11.65 12.94 -8.69
N GLY A 224 -11.92 12.24 -9.79
CA GLY A 224 -11.85 10.77 -9.80
C GLY A 224 -10.52 10.23 -9.29
N TRP A 225 -9.42 10.93 -9.58
CA TRP A 225 -8.08 10.60 -9.08
C TRP A 225 -7.97 10.52 -7.56
N ASP A 226 -8.79 11.29 -6.85
CA ASP A 226 -8.73 11.41 -5.39
C ASP A 226 -9.51 10.29 -4.71
N VAL A 227 -10.56 9.80 -5.39
CA VAL A 227 -11.55 8.85 -4.85
C VAL A 227 -11.27 7.41 -5.28
N PHE A 228 -10.59 7.21 -6.42
CA PHE A 228 -10.28 5.89 -6.96
C PHE A 228 -9.36 5.06 -6.04
N CYS A 229 -9.77 3.82 -5.75
CA CYS A 229 -9.00 2.84 -4.99
C CYS A 229 -9.28 1.42 -5.49
N LEU A 230 -8.24 0.58 -5.63
CA LEU A 230 -8.42 -0.85 -5.89
C LEU A 230 -8.57 -1.63 -4.59
N THR A 231 -9.49 -2.59 -4.57
CA THR A 231 -9.73 -3.49 -3.44
C THR A 231 -9.67 -4.95 -3.91
N TYR A 232 -9.21 -5.84 -3.03
CA TYR A 232 -9.15 -7.26 -3.29
C TYR A 232 -10.16 -8.01 -2.42
N LYS A 233 -11.29 -8.39 -3.02
CA LYS A 233 -12.40 -9.11 -2.39
C LYS A 233 -12.20 -10.61 -2.57
N VAL A 234 -11.78 -11.29 -1.51
CA VAL A 234 -11.65 -12.75 -1.51
C VAL A 234 -12.95 -13.39 -1.08
N THR A 235 -13.21 -14.62 -1.54
CA THR A 235 -14.37 -15.43 -1.13
C THR A 235 -13.93 -16.63 -0.30
N GLY A 236 -14.80 -17.11 0.58
CA GLY A 236 -14.58 -18.33 1.36
C GLY A 236 -13.65 -18.14 2.57
N PRO A 237 -12.75 -19.09 2.86
CA PRO A 237 -12.03 -19.16 4.14
C PRO A 237 -11.04 -18.01 4.34
N LEU A 238 -10.48 -17.50 3.25
CA LEU A 238 -9.48 -16.43 3.26
C LEU A 238 -10.06 -15.06 3.61
N VAL A 239 -11.40 -14.89 3.60
CA VAL A 239 -12.05 -13.66 4.06
C VAL A 239 -11.64 -13.34 5.49
N THR A 240 -11.61 -14.35 6.36
CA THR A 240 -11.24 -14.19 7.77
C THR A 240 -9.83 -13.63 7.96
N ILE A 241 -8.93 -13.91 7.02
CA ILE A 241 -7.52 -13.47 7.02
C ILE A 241 -7.40 -12.07 6.41
N PHE A 242 -8.05 -11.82 5.27
CA PHE A 242 -7.82 -10.60 4.49
C PHE A 242 -8.69 -9.41 4.90
N GLN A 243 -9.86 -9.65 5.47
CA GLN A 243 -10.77 -8.60 5.87
C GLN A 243 -10.17 -7.56 6.85
N PRO A 244 -9.42 -7.92 7.91
CA PRO A 244 -8.81 -6.92 8.80
C PRO A 244 -7.76 -6.04 8.11
N VAL A 245 -7.03 -6.59 7.14
CA VAL A 245 -5.91 -5.90 6.46
C VAL A 245 -6.36 -5.04 5.27
N GLN A 246 -7.61 -5.17 4.80
CA GLN A 246 -8.09 -4.42 3.63
C GLN A 246 -7.98 -2.90 3.80
N CYS A 247 -8.31 -2.36 4.98
CA CYS A 247 -8.19 -0.92 5.23
C CYS A 247 -6.74 -0.45 5.09
N THR A 248 -5.80 -1.25 5.59
CA THR A 248 -4.37 -0.97 5.47
C THR A 248 -3.95 -0.97 4.01
N TYR A 249 -4.32 -1.99 3.23
CA TYR A 249 -4.02 -2.04 1.80
C TYR A 249 -4.61 -0.88 1.00
N ARG A 250 -5.84 -0.43 1.32
CA ARG A 250 -6.44 0.75 0.67
C ARG A 250 -5.63 2.03 0.94
N ALA A 251 -5.17 2.22 2.18
CA ALA A 251 -4.32 3.35 2.55
C ALA A 251 -2.96 3.30 1.84
N LEU A 252 -2.34 2.11 1.78
CA LEU A 252 -1.09 1.88 1.06
C LEU A 252 -1.26 2.18 -0.44
N PHE A 253 -2.30 1.62 -1.07
CA PHE A 253 -2.62 1.85 -2.48
C PHE A 253 -2.80 3.34 -2.76
N LYS A 254 -3.55 4.05 -1.92
CA LYS A 254 -3.82 5.49 -2.14
C LYS A 254 -2.54 6.32 -2.20
N GLN A 255 -1.58 6.06 -1.32
CA GLN A 255 -0.31 6.77 -1.29
C GLN A 255 0.57 6.42 -2.49
N LEU A 256 0.66 5.13 -2.85
CA LEU A 256 1.41 4.66 -4.01
C LEU A 256 0.80 5.16 -5.32
N TRP A 257 -0.53 5.18 -5.42
CA TRP A 257 -1.28 5.69 -6.56
C TRP A 257 -1.04 7.18 -6.76
N ASN A 258 -1.05 7.97 -5.68
CA ASN A 258 -0.72 9.39 -5.72
C ASN A 258 0.72 9.59 -6.25
N MET A 259 1.71 8.86 -5.74
CA MET A 259 3.10 8.91 -6.23
C MET A 259 3.20 8.61 -7.73
N LYS A 260 2.50 7.57 -8.21
CA LYS A 260 2.44 7.20 -9.62
C LYS A 260 1.74 8.26 -10.47
N ARG A 261 0.70 8.93 -9.94
CA ARG A 261 0.00 10.03 -10.64
C ARG A 261 0.96 11.18 -10.96
N PHE A 262 1.84 11.56 -10.02
CA PHE A 262 2.79 12.66 -10.26
C PHE A 262 3.87 12.31 -11.28
N GLU A 263 4.36 11.07 -11.28
CA GLU A 263 5.24 10.59 -12.35
C GLU A 263 4.55 10.68 -13.71
N PHE A 264 3.30 10.21 -13.81
CA PHE A 264 2.52 10.27 -15.04
C PHE A 264 2.31 11.72 -15.53
N ILE A 265 1.97 12.65 -14.63
CA ILE A 265 1.83 14.09 -14.95
C ILE A 265 3.15 14.65 -15.47
N LEU A 266 4.28 14.39 -14.79
CA LEU A 266 5.59 14.89 -15.21
C LEU A 266 6.03 14.33 -16.56
N TYR A 267 5.80 13.05 -16.83
CA TYR A 267 6.05 12.49 -18.16
C TYR A 267 5.15 13.12 -19.22
N GLY A 268 3.91 13.45 -18.89
CA GLY A 268 3.03 14.26 -19.73
C GLY A 268 3.63 15.63 -20.06
N ILE A 269 4.11 16.36 -19.04
CA ILE A 269 4.75 17.66 -19.19
C ILE A 269 5.99 17.56 -20.07
N TRP A 270 6.85 16.57 -19.81
CA TRP A 270 8.05 16.32 -20.59
C TRP A 270 7.75 15.96 -22.05
N ARG A 271 6.77 15.08 -22.29
CA ARG A 271 6.32 14.70 -23.63
C ARG A 271 5.82 15.91 -24.40
N ASN A 272 4.96 16.72 -23.78
CA ASN A 272 4.45 17.95 -24.39
C ASN A 272 5.59 18.93 -24.69
N HIS A 273 6.57 19.05 -23.79
CA HIS A 273 7.76 19.86 -24.02
C HIS A 273 8.56 19.40 -25.25
N MET A 274 8.82 18.10 -25.38
CA MET A 274 9.54 17.55 -26.53
C MET A 274 8.80 17.77 -27.86
N LEU A 275 7.46 17.63 -27.86
CA LEU A 275 6.63 17.93 -29.02
C LEU A 275 6.62 19.44 -29.35
N SER A 276 6.58 20.29 -28.33
CA SER A 276 6.55 21.76 -28.45
C SER A 276 7.77 22.32 -29.18
N THR A 277 8.92 21.65 -29.09
CA THR A 277 10.15 22.04 -29.80
C THR A 277 10.00 21.94 -31.31
N ARG A 278 9.16 21.00 -31.80
CA ARG A 278 8.87 20.86 -33.23
C ARG A 278 7.76 21.80 -33.70
N CYS A 279 6.71 21.99 -32.90
CA CYS A 279 5.52 22.75 -33.28
C CYS A 279 5.73 24.27 -33.28
N TYR A 280 6.56 24.80 -32.38
CA TYR A 280 6.73 26.25 -32.20
C TYR A 280 8.02 26.80 -32.83
N LYS A 281 8.49 26.22 -33.93
CA LYS A 281 9.69 26.72 -34.65
C LYS A 281 9.63 28.22 -34.99
N PRO A 282 8.50 28.79 -35.46
CA PRO A 282 8.43 30.21 -35.82
C PRO A 282 8.62 31.19 -34.66
N ILE A 283 8.31 30.76 -33.43
CA ILE A 283 8.38 31.57 -32.20
C ILE A 283 9.56 31.09 -31.32
N ALA A 284 10.45 30.23 -31.85
CA ALA A 284 11.43 29.52 -31.04
C ALA A 284 12.40 30.45 -30.30
N ASN A 285 12.77 31.58 -30.93
CA ASN A 285 13.67 32.56 -30.33
C ASN A 285 13.03 33.24 -29.12
N ASP A 286 11.77 33.67 -29.27
CA ASP A 286 11.05 34.43 -28.24
C ASP A 286 10.85 33.57 -26.98
N ILE A 287 10.45 32.31 -27.15
CA ILE A 287 10.15 31.40 -26.03
C ILE A 287 11.35 30.58 -25.51
N SER A 288 12.54 30.76 -26.08
CA SER A 288 13.73 29.94 -25.80
C SER A 288 14.05 29.88 -24.30
N VAL A 289 14.08 31.04 -23.65
CA VAL A 289 14.40 31.17 -22.22
C VAL A 289 13.37 30.45 -21.36
N VAL A 290 12.09 30.62 -21.65
CA VAL A 290 11.00 29.98 -20.90
C VAL A 290 11.05 28.46 -21.07
N LYS A 291 11.34 27.98 -22.28
CA LYS A 291 11.51 26.55 -22.56
C LYS A 291 12.68 25.94 -21.79
N GLN A 292 13.82 26.61 -21.75
CA GLN A 292 15.01 26.13 -21.01
C GLN A 292 14.75 26.02 -19.51
N HIS A 293 14.09 27.03 -18.92
CA HIS A 293 13.70 26.99 -17.51
C HIS A 293 12.71 25.85 -17.25
N LEU A 294 11.69 25.69 -18.10
CA LEU A 294 10.71 24.61 -17.98
C LEU A 294 11.40 23.23 -18.01
N GLN A 295 12.31 23.01 -18.96
CA GLN A 295 13.06 21.76 -19.04
C GLN A 295 13.91 21.52 -17.79
N THR A 296 14.54 22.56 -17.26
CA THR A 296 15.37 22.47 -16.06
C THR A 296 14.54 22.05 -14.83
N TYR A 297 13.41 22.72 -14.59
CA TYR A 297 12.53 22.38 -13.47
C TYR A 297 11.87 21.01 -13.65
N CYS A 298 11.41 20.69 -14.85
CA CYS A 298 10.83 19.38 -15.17
C CYS A 298 11.83 18.24 -14.93
N SER A 299 13.07 18.36 -15.43
CA SER A 299 14.13 17.37 -15.17
C SER A 299 14.43 17.19 -13.68
N LYS A 300 14.45 18.29 -12.90
CA LYS A 300 14.65 18.23 -11.44
C LYS A 300 13.51 17.49 -10.74
N MET A 301 12.26 17.78 -11.11
CA MET A 301 11.06 17.15 -10.57
C MET A 301 11.00 15.65 -10.90
N ILE A 302 11.29 15.29 -12.15
CA ILE A 302 11.35 13.89 -12.60
C ILE A 302 12.39 13.14 -11.79
N ASN A 303 13.61 13.65 -11.65
CA ASN A 303 14.65 12.95 -10.92
C ASN A 303 14.22 12.61 -9.48
N ILE A 304 13.67 13.58 -8.74
CA ILE A 304 13.25 13.33 -7.35
C ILE A 304 12.14 12.29 -7.27
N ILE A 305 11.11 12.40 -8.11
CA ILE A 305 9.99 11.45 -8.09
C ILE A 305 10.45 10.05 -8.50
N THR A 306 11.27 9.94 -9.54
CA THR A 306 11.84 8.66 -9.96
C THR A 306 12.71 8.03 -8.87
N GLN A 307 13.58 8.79 -8.20
CA GLN A 307 14.39 8.27 -7.08
C GLN A 307 13.52 7.83 -5.89
N MET A 308 12.48 8.59 -5.55
CA MET A 308 11.52 8.21 -4.50
C MET A 308 10.79 6.91 -4.84
N GLN A 309 10.37 6.74 -6.09
CA GLN A 309 9.73 5.50 -6.53
C GLN A 309 10.68 4.31 -6.50
N TYR A 310 11.94 4.48 -6.90
CA TYR A 310 12.94 3.43 -6.80
C TYR A 310 13.14 2.97 -5.35
N TYR A 311 13.23 3.91 -4.41
CA TYR A 311 13.29 3.58 -2.98
C TYR A 311 12.06 2.77 -2.54
N ILE A 312 10.85 3.24 -2.86
CA ILE A 312 9.62 2.59 -2.42
C ILE A 312 9.48 1.18 -3.02
N LEU A 313 9.71 1.02 -4.32
CA LEU A 313 9.55 -0.26 -4.99
C LEU A 313 10.63 -1.26 -4.55
N PHE A 314 11.91 -0.88 -4.66
CA PHE A 314 13.00 -1.84 -4.47
C PHE A 314 13.40 -2.02 -3.00
N GLU A 315 13.55 -0.94 -2.24
CA GLU A 315 14.06 -1.02 -0.87
C GLU A 315 12.97 -1.29 0.15
N VAL A 316 11.76 -0.76 -0.07
CA VAL A 316 10.65 -0.95 0.87
C VAL A 316 9.84 -2.19 0.48
N ILE A 317 9.27 -2.24 -0.73
CA ILE A 317 8.33 -3.29 -1.10
C ILE A 317 9.04 -4.62 -1.40
N GLU A 318 10.00 -4.64 -2.34
CA GLU A 318 10.66 -5.90 -2.76
C GLU A 318 11.51 -6.51 -1.64
N CYS A 319 12.33 -5.73 -0.92
CA CYS A 319 13.08 -6.26 0.22
C CYS A 319 12.18 -6.77 1.35
N SER A 320 11.03 -6.13 1.60
CA SER A 320 10.07 -6.63 2.60
C SER A 320 9.37 -7.88 2.12
N TRP A 321 9.08 -7.98 0.82
CA TRP A 321 8.46 -9.16 0.22
C TRP A 321 9.37 -10.38 0.27
N GLU A 322 10.67 -10.23 -0.04
CA GLU A 322 11.62 -11.34 0.04
C GLU A 322 11.74 -11.87 1.48
N GLN A 323 11.80 -10.97 2.46
CA GLN A 323 11.81 -11.34 3.88
C GLN A 323 10.51 -12.02 4.33
N PHE A 324 9.37 -11.56 3.81
CA PHE A 324 8.06 -12.17 4.07
C PHE A 324 7.99 -13.58 3.46
N SER A 325 8.32 -13.73 2.17
CA SER A 325 8.34 -15.00 1.44
C SER A 325 9.23 -16.04 2.11
N ALA A 326 10.42 -15.64 2.58
CA ALA A 326 11.31 -16.52 3.34
C ALA A 326 10.69 -17.00 4.66
N ARG A 327 9.97 -16.13 5.39
CA ARG A 327 9.28 -16.50 6.63
C ARG A 327 8.08 -17.41 6.39
N VAL A 328 7.29 -17.16 5.34
CA VAL A 328 6.16 -18.02 4.98
C VAL A 328 6.62 -19.44 4.66
N LYS A 329 7.75 -19.60 3.96
CA LYS A 329 8.34 -20.92 3.68
C LYS A 329 8.81 -21.67 4.94
N GLN A 330 9.11 -20.95 6.02
CA GLN A 330 9.57 -21.52 7.30
C GLN A 330 8.45 -21.68 8.34
N ALA A 331 7.24 -21.21 8.03
CA ALA A 331 6.11 -21.23 8.94
C ALA A 331 5.68 -22.66 9.29
N LYS A 332 5.29 -22.87 10.54
CA LYS A 332 4.77 -24.15 11.04
C LYS A 332 3.28 -24.09 11.35
N ALA A 333 2.77 -22.88 11.61
CA ALA A 333 1.36 -22.60 11.85
C ALA A 333 0.88 -21.42 10.98
N LEU A 334 -0.44 -21.28 10.87
CA LEU A 334 -1.05 -20.15 10.17
C LEU A 334 -0.73 -18.81 10.86
N ASP A 335 -0.69 -18.79 12.19
CA ASP A 335 -0.37 -17.57 12.95
C ASP A 335 1.03 -17.02 12.64
N ASP A 336 2.00 -17.89 12.34
CA ASP A 336 3.34 -17.47 11.90
C ASP A 336 3.27 -16.67 10.58
N VAL A 337 2.37 -17.08 9.67
CA VAL A 337 2.14 -16.41 8.38
C VAL A 337 1.44 -15.07 8.59
N LEU A 338 0.43 -15.03 9.46
CA LEU A 338 -0.29 -13.80 9.79
C LEU A 338 0.63 -12.77 10.46
N GLU A 339 1.44 -13.19 11.44
CA GLU A 339 2.41 -12.31 12.09
C GLU A 339 3.48 -11.81 11.09
N ALA A 340 3.94 -12.68 10.19
CA ALA A 340 4.87 -12.27 9.13
C ALA A 340 4.22 -11.24 8.18
N HIS A 341 2.94 -11.39 7.88
CA HIS A 341 2.17 -10.50 7.01
C HIS A 341 1.92 -9.13 7.65
N ASP A 342 1.54 -9.11 8.92
CA ASP A 342 1.38 -7.86 9.68
C ASP A 342 2.70 -7.09 9.75
N LYS A 343 3.82 -7.78 10.00
CA LYS A 343 5.15 -7.16 9.97
C LYS A 343 5.54 -6.66 8.58
N PHE A 344 5.11 -7.34 7.52
CA PHE A 344 5.32 -6.90 6.14
C PHE A 344 4.57 -5.61 5.85
N LEU A 345 3.28 -5.53 6.22
CA LEU A 345 2.47 -4.34 6.04
C LEU A 345 2.97 -3.15 6.87
N GLU A 346 3.39 -3.39 8.12
CA GLU A 346 3.93 -2.35 8.99
C GLU A 346 5.21 -1.73 8.42
N ARG A 347 6.10 -2.56 7.87
CA ARG A 347 7.32 -2.10 7.20
C ARG A 347 7.02 -1.26 5.96
N ILE A 348 6.03 -1.64 5.17
CA ILE A 348 5.63 -0.82 4.02
C ILE A 348 5.01 0.49 4.50
N ARG A 349 4.10 0.43 5.49
CA ARG A 349 3.44 1.63 6.05
C ARG A 349 4.43 2.67 6.55
N THR A 350 5.45 2.24 7.29
CA THR A 350 6.54 3.09 7.78
C THR A 350 7.43 3.58 6.64
N GLY A 351 7.77 2.73 5.67
CA GLY A 351 8.60 3.09 4.52
C GLY A 351 7.96 4.06 3.52
N ILE A 352 6.63 4.09 3.40
CA ILE A 352 5.90 5.04 2.54
C ILE A 352 5.33 6.26 3.27
N PHE A 353 5.75 6.47 4.53
CA PHE A 353 5.44 7.65 5.35
C PHE A 353 3.98 7.79 5.79
N LEU A 354 3.26 6.68 6.01
CA LEU A 354 1.86 6.69 6.47
C LEU A 354 1.69 6.55 7.98
N ASP A 355 2.77 6.41 8.74
CA ASP A 355 2.71 6.35 10.20
C ASP A 355 2.54 7.75 10.83
N GLN A 356 2.00 7.82 12.05
CA GLN A 356 1.79 9.08 12.78
C GLN A 356 3.10 9.85 12.98
N SER A 357 4.21 9.14 13.20
CA SER A 357 5.55 9.73 13.31
C SER A 357 6.06 10.34 12.00
N THR A 358 5.49 9.92 10.87
CA THR A 358 5.91 10.29 9.52
C THR A 358 4.97 11.29 8.82
N HIS A 359 3.92 11.77 9.48
CA HIS A 359 2.96 12.72 8.91
C HIS A 359 3.62 14.01 8.36
N LEU A 360 4.70 14.46 9.00
CA LEU A 360 5.49 15.61 8.51
C LEU A 360 6.05 15.36 7.11
N PHE A 361 6.53 14.14 6.82
CA PHE A 361 7.02 13.76 5.50
C PHE A 361 5.91 13.72 4.45
N SER A 362 4.73 13.20 4.80
CA SER A 362 3.57 13.22 3.90
C SER A 362 3.17 14.65 3.52
N SER A 363 3.14 15.57 4.50
CA SER A 363 2.85 16.98 4.23
C SER A 363 3.89 17.64 3.33
N CYS A 364 5.18 17.33 3.52
CA CYS A 364 6.24 17.81 2.63
C CYS A 364 6.08 17.27 1.20
N LEU A 365 5.76 15.99 1.06
CA LEU A 365 5.50 15.36 -0.24
C LEU A 365 4.28 15.99 -0.93
N GLU A 366 3.22 16.29 -0.19
CA GLU A 366 2.04 17.00 -0.70
C GLU A 366 2.37 18.42 -1.19
N GLN A 367 3.31 19.12 -0.56
CA GLN A 367 3.80 20.43 -1.03
C GLN A 367 4.59 20.30 -2.33
N ILE A 368 5.47 19.30 -2.44
CA ILE A 368 6.19 18.96 -3.67
C ILE A 368 5.19 18.67 -4.79
N PHE A 369 4.18 17.86 -4.50
CA PHE A 369 3.10 17.49 -5.40
C PHE A 369 2.20 18.65 -5.82
N SER A 370 1.94 19.60 -4.92
CA SER A 370 1.26 20.84 -5.25
C SER A 370 2.06 21.63 -6.29
N SER A 371 3.38 21.69 -6.15
CA SER A 371 4.27 22.40 -7.08
C SER A 371 4.26 21.76 -8.47
N VAL A 372 4.22 20.42 -8.55
CA VAL A 372 4.07 19.68 -9.82
C VAL A 372 2.72 19.99 -10.49
N ARG A 373 1.61 20.02 -9.73
CA ARG A 373 0.29 20.40 -10.26
C ARG A 373 0.25 21.83 -10.79
N LYS A 374 0.83 22.78 -10.05
CA LYS A 374 0.97 24.18 -10.50
C LYS A 374 1.78 24.26 -11.80
N LEU A 375 2.82 23.44 -11.95
CA LEU A 375 3.63 23.39 -13.18
C LEU A 375 2.83 22.87 -14.38
N ASP A 376 2.00 21.83 -14.17
CA ASP A 376 1.11 21.28 -15.21
C ASP A 376 0.11 22.33 -15.70
N GLU A 377 -0.62 22.96 -14.77
CA GLU A 377 -1.57 24.03 -15.07
C GLU A 377 -0.89 25.22 -15.79
N TRP A 378 0.29 25.61 -15.31
CA TRP A 378 1.09 26.65 -15.94
C TRP A 378 1.49 26.27 -17.38
N GLN A 379 1.93 25.03 -17.62
CA GLN A 379 2.32 24.56 -18.94
C GLN A 379 1.12 24.59 -19.91
N MET A 380 -0.06 24.14 -19.47
CA MET A 380 -1.27 24.19 -20.28
C MET A 380 -1.61 25.63 -20.70
N ASN A 381 -1.52 26.59 -19.77
CA ASN A 381 -1.78 28.00 -20.06
C ASN A 381 -0.72 28.63 -20.97
N PHE A 382 0.55 28.26 -20.77
CA PHE A 382 1.65 28.69 -21.62
C PHE A 382 1.48 28.20 -23.07
N TYR A 383 1.12 26.93 -23.29
CA TYR A 383 0.88 26.44 -24.64
C TYR A 383 -0.39 27.00 -25.29
N LYS A 384 -1.43 27.35 -24.53
CA LYS A 384 -2.56 28.13 -25.06
C LYS A 384 -2.09 29.48 -25.58
N LEU A 385 -1.21 30.18 -24.86
CA LEU A 385 -0.62 31.44 -25.31
C LEU A 385 0.22 31.25 -26.59
N CYS A 386 1.09 30.24 -26.63
CA CYS A 386 1.88 29.93 -27.82
C CYS A 386 1.02 29.57 -29.04
N ASN A 387 -0.06 28.80 -28.85
CA ASN A 387 -0.98 28.45 -29.94
C ASN A 387 -1.67 29.69 -30.50
N ARG A 388 -2.15 30.59 -29.63
CA ARG A 388 -2.76 31.85 -30.06
C ARG A 388 -1.81 32.71 -30.90
N GLU A 389 -0.55 32.82 -30.48
CA GLU A 389 0.47 33.56 -31.21
C GLU A 389 0.84 32.87 -32.55
N MET A 390 0.90 31.54 -32.59
CA MET A 390 1.10 30.80 -33.84
C MET A 390 -0.03 31.04 -34.83
N ASP A 391 -1.28 31.05 -34.35
CA ASP A 391 -2.46 31.27 -35.19
C ASP A 391 -2.52 32.73 -35.67
N ALA A 392 -2.15 33.70 -34.83
CA ALA A 392 -2.02 35.11 -35.22
C ALA A 392 -0.98 35.31 -36.33
N ARG A 393 0.22 34.70 -36.20
CA ARG A 393 1.26 34.75 -37.24
C ARG A 393 0.81 34.13 -38.55
N LYS A 394 0.14 32.96 -38.50
CA LYS A 394 -0.41 32.32 -39.71
C LYS A 394 -1.48 33.18 -40.38
N ALA A 395 -2.40 33.75 -39.61
CA ALA A 395 -3.45 34.62 -40.14
C ALA A 395 -2.87 35.89 -40.79
N PHE A 396 -1.79 36.44 -40.22
CA PHE A 396 -1.07 37.56 -40.80
C PHE A 396 -0.36 37.18 -42.11
N ASP A 397 0.31 36.03 -42.16
CA ASP A 397 0.95 35.51 -43.38
C ASP A 397 -0.09 35.22 -44.49
N GLU A 398 -1.25 34.67 -44.14
CA GLU A 398 -2.37 34.45 -45.07
C GLU A 398 -2.95 35.77 -45.58
N TYR A 399 -3.07 36.77 -44.70
CA TYR A 399 -3.48 38.12 -45.08
C TYR A 399 -2.52 38.73 -46.10
N ILE A 400 -1.20 38.64 -45.87
CA ILE A 400 -0.17 39.13 -46.79
C ILE A 400 -0.33 38.47 -48.16
N LYS A 401 -0.39 37.13 -48.20
CA LYS A 401 -0.57 36.38 -49.46
C LYS A 401 -1.85 36.77 -50.20
N SER A 402 -2.94 36.99 -49.47
CA SER A 402 -4.23 37.39 -50.06
C SER A 402 -4.20 38.81 -50.64
N SER A 403 -3.46 39.73 -50.01
CA SER A 403 -3.28 41.11 -50.45
C SER A 403 -2.34 41.19 -51.65
N GLU A 404 -1.27 40.39 -51.66
CA GLU A 404 -0.35 40.24 -52.80
C GLU A 404 -1.06 39.64 -54.02
N ALA A 405 -1.92 38.62 -53.81
CA ALA A 405 -2.70 38.00 -54.88
C ALA A 405 -3.72 38.97 -55.51
N LYS A 406 -4.20 39.96 -54.76
CA LYS A 406 -5.08 41.05 -55.24
C LYS A 406 -4.32 42.19 -55.93
N GLY A 407 -2.97 42.15 -55.96
CA GLY A 407 -2.13 43.16 -56.60
C GLY A 407 -1.93 44.45 -55.80
N THR A 408 -2.31 44.46 -54.52
CA THR A 408 -2.09 45.56 -53.57
C THR A 408 -0.84 45.34 -52.73
N TYR A 409 -0.24 46.41 -52.19
CA TYR A 409 0.88 46.28 -51.23
C TYR A 409 0.48 45.36 -50.07
N GLY A 410 1.34 44.39 -49.74
CA GLY A 410 1.02 43.24 -48.88
C GLY A 410 0.59 43.57 -47.44
N VAL A 411 0.87 44.77 -46.92
CA VAL A 411 0.51 45.19 -45.55
C VAL A 411 0.06 46.65 -45.53
N ASN A 412 -1.09 46.93 -44.89
CA ASN A 412 -1.57 48.29 -44.63
C ASN A 412 -0.95 48.82 -43.32
N ALA A 413 -0.72 50.13 -43.22
CA ALA A 413 -0.13 50.75 -42.01
C ALA A 413 -0.92 50.48 -40.72
N GLU A 414 -2.25 50.43 -40.80
CA GLU A 414 -3.14 50.08 -39.69
C GLU A 414 -2.92 48.63 -39.23
N ARG A 415 -2.84 47.69 -40.17
CA ARG A 415 -2.64 46.26 -39.87
C ARG A 415 -1.24 45.95 -39.34
N ALA A 416 -0.24 46.73 -39.74
CA ALA A 416 1.10 46.67 -39.16
C ALA A 416 1.11 47.14 -37.70
N LEU A 417 0.42 48.25 -37.40
CA LEU A 417 0.32 48.78 -36.04
C LEU A 417 -0.44 47.84 -35.10
N GLU A 418 -1.58 47.29 -35.54
CA GLU A 418 -2.31 46.26 -34.79
C GLU A 418 -1.43 45.05 -34.46
N ARG A 419 -0.58 44.64 -35.41
CA ARG A 419 0.32 43.50 -35.20
C ARG A 419 1.44 43.81 -34.21
N ASP A 420 1.97 45.03 -34.23
CA ASP A 420 2.96 45.49 -33.26
C ASP A 420 2.38 45.55 -31.84
N GLU A 421 1.11 45.98 -31.68
CA GLU A 421 0.40 45.94 -30.40
C GLU A 421 0.21 44.51 -29.88
N GLU A 422 -0.20 43.57 -30.74
CA GLU A 422 -0.32 42.15 -30.39
C GLU A 422 1.01 41.53 -29.95
N LEU A 423 2.12 41.89 -30.62
CA LEU A 423 3.46 41.43 -30.26
C LEU A 423 3.88 41.96 -28.88
N GLN A 424 3.62 43.24 -28.59
CA GLN A 424 3.91 43.81 -27.26
C GLN A 424 3.09 43.16 -26.14
N ASP A 425 1.81 42.85 -26.39
CA ASP A 425 0.98 42.12 -25.44
C ASP A 425 1.49 40.68 -25.24
N PHE A 426 1.90 40.00 -26.31
CA PHE A 426 2.53 38.68 -26.23
C PHE A 426 3.83 38.69 -25.42
N GLU A 427 4.73 39.65 -25.67
CA GLU A 427 5.98 39.81 -24.92
C GLU A 427 5.72 40.08 -23.43
N THR A 428 4.75 40.94 -23.12
CA THR A 428 4.36 41.24 -21.74
C THR A 428 3.84 39.99 -21.03
N LYS A 429 2.97 39.21 -21.69
CA LYS A 429 2.45 37.94 -21.16
C LYS A 429 3.55 36.89 -21.02
N LEU A 430 4.50 36.83 -21.94
CA LEU A 430 5.64 35.92 -21.86
C LEU A 430 6.52 36.22 -20.63
N MET A 431 6.75 37.51 -20.35
CA MET A 431 7.47 37.95 -19.16
C MET A 431 6.72 37.58 -17.87
N GLN A 432 5.39 37.67 -17.87
CA GLN A 432 4.57 37.19 -16.75
C GLN A 432 4.66 35.67 -16.57
N CYS A 433 4.60 34.90 -17.66
CA CYS A 433 4.79 33.44 -17.64
C CYS A 433 6.16 33.05 -17.09
N GLN A 434 7.23 33.75 -17.49
CA GLN A 434 8.58 33.51 -16.99
C GLN A 434 8.68 33.78 -15.48
N LYS A 435 8.12 34.91 -15.00
CA LYS A 435 8.07 35.21 -13.56
C LYS A 435 7.30 34.14 -12.79
N ALA A 436 6.10 33.76 -13.27
CA ALA A 436 5.30 32.72 -12.65
C ALA A 436 6.04 31.37 -12.57
N LEU A 437 6.73 30.97 -13.64
CA LEU A 437 7.54 29.74 -13.65
C LEU A 437 8.68 29.80 -12.64
N SER A 438 9.35 30.96 -12.50
CA SER A 438 10.41 31.13 -11.52
C SER A 438 9.90 31.01 -10.07
N VAL A 439 8.68 31.51 -9.79
CA VAL A 439 8.04 31.38 -8.48
C VAL A 439 7.75 29.92 -8.16
N ILE A 440 7.17 29.17 -9.10
CA ILE A 440 6.91 27.72 -8.94
C ILE A 440 8.22 26.97 -8.71
N GLY A 441 9.28 27.32 -9.44
CA GLY A 441 10.61 26.74 -9.27
C GLY A 441 11.20 26.97 -7.88
N VAL A 442 11.09 28.19 -7.34
CA VAL A 442 11.57 28.53 -5.99
C VAL A 442 10.75 27.84 -4.90
N GLU A 443 9.42 27.80 -5.05
CA GLU A 443 8.53 27.06 -4.13
C GLU A 443 8.90 25.57 -4.08
N TYR A 444 9.16 24.96 -5.24
CA TYR A 444 9.59 23.58 -5.35
C TYR A 444 10.96 23.35 -4.68
N GLU A 445 11.97 24.18 -4.98
CA GLU A 445 13.32 24.04 -4.40
C GLU A 445 13.29 24.19 -2.88
N ASN A 446 12.49 25.11 -2.34
CA ASN A 446 12.30 25.27 -0.90
C ASN A 446 11.61 24.06 -0.27
N SER A 447 10.58 23.52 -0.92
CA SER A 447 9.84 22.34 -0.44
C SER A 447 10.74 21.09 -0.41
N VAL A 448 11.55 20.89 -1.45
CA VAL A 448 12.53 19.81 -1.52
C VAL A 448 13.63 19.99 -0.47
N GLY A 449 14.18 21.21 -0.33
CA GLY A 449 15.20 21.49 0.68
C GLY A 449 14.70 21.21 2.09
N HIS A 450 13.46 21.61 2.39
CA HIS A 450 12.81 21.29 3.66
C HIS A 450 12.63 19.78 3.85
N PHE A 451 12.15 19.08 2.82
CA PHE A 451 11.97 17.62 2.86
C PHE A 451 13.29 16.88 3.13
N LEU A 452 14.36 17.22 2.41
CA LEU A 452 15.69 16.64 2.60
C LEU A 452 16.23 16.91 4.01
N TYR A 453 16.03 18.12 4.53
CA TYR A 453 16.45 18.47 5.88
C TYR A 453 15.74 17.62 6.94
N GLN A 454 14.41 17.43 6.81
CA GLN A 454 13.66 16.57 7.72
C GLN A 454 14.12 15.11 7.63
N LEU A 455 14.41 14.60 6.42
CA LEU A 455 14.91 13.24 6.25
C LEU A 455 16.28 13.06 6.91
N ALA A 456 17.16 14.05 6.82
CA ALA A 456 18.50 13.99 7.34
C ALA A 456 18.57 14.05 8.89
N ILE A 457 17.57 14.66 9.54
CA ILE A 457 17.46 14.74 11.01
C ILE A 457 16.80 13.50 11.62
N SER A 458 16.09 12.72 10.79
CA SER A 458 15.32 11.59 11.28
C SER A 458 16.19 10.54 11.98
N PRO A 459 15.76 9.99 13.13
CA PRO A 459 16.50 8.97 13.87
C PRO A 459 16.49 7.57 13.21
N MET A 460 15.66 7.35 12.17
CA MET A 460 15.57 6.07 11.47
C MET A 460 16.70 5.92 10.45
N GLU A 461 17.52 4.88 10.57
CA GLU A 461 18.73 4.68 9.74
C GLU A 461 18.47 4.64 8.23
N SER A 462 17.28 4.22 7.80
CA SER A 462 16.88 4.15 6.38
C SER A 462 16.62 5.52 5.74
N LEU A 463 16.25 6.54 6.52
CA LEU A 463 15.84 7.85 5.98
C LEU A 463 17.03 8.78 5.61
N PRO A 464 18.13 8.83 6.38
CA PRO A 464 19.35 9.50 5.95
C PRO A 464 19.96 8.85 4.70
N GLN A 465 19.86 7.53 4.54
CA GLN A 465 20.30 6.84 3.32
C GLN A 465 19.45 7.23 2.11
N LEU A 466 18.13 7.38 2.29
CA LEU A 466 17.25 7.94 1.27
C LEU A 466 17.64 9.39 0.93
N CYS A 467 17.91 10.24 1.92
CA CYS A 467 18.36 11.62 1.70
C CYS A 467 19.62 11.67 0.82
N MET A 468 20.61 10.80 1.09
CA MET A 468 21.83 10.69 0.28
C MET A 468 21.56 10.26 -1.17
N ARG A 469 20.55 9.40 -1.41
CA ARG A 469 20.16 9.01 -2.77
C ARG A 469 19.44 10.13 -3.51
N LEU A 470 18.52 10.81 -2.83
CA LEU A 470 17.76 11.92 -3.40
C LEU A 470 18.66 13.08 -3.80
N ASP A 471 19.74 13.31 -3.06
CA ASP A 471 20.77 14.30 -3.36
C ASP A 471 22.14 13.65 -3.68
N TYR A 472 22.15 12.60 -4.50
CA TYR A 472 23.41 11.91 -4.86
C TYR A 472 24.44 12.86 -5.50
N ASN A 473 23.96 13.85 -6.26
CA ASN A 473 24.81 14.84 -6.91
C ASN A 473 25.22 16.00 -5.98
N GLU A 474 24.85 15.97 -4.69
CA GLU A 474 25.09 17.01 -3.68
C GLU A 474 24.61 18.42 -4.09
N TYR A 475 23.65 18.50 -5.03
CA TYR A 475 23.16 19.75 -5.59
C TYR A 475 22.49 20.61 -4.52
N TYR A 476 21.71 19.99 -3.63
CA TYR A 476 21.01 20.69 -2.55
C TYR A 476 21.95 20.92 -1.36
N LYS A 477 22.82 19.97 -1.05
CA LYS A 477 23.86 20.08 -0.01
C LYS A 477 24.82 21.26 -0.24
N HIS A 478 25.17 21.57 -1.50
CA HIS A 478 26.01 22.73 -1.81
C HIS A 478 25.29 24.08 -1.65
N ARG A 479 23.95 24.09 -1.59
CA ARG A 479 23.13 25.31 -1.52
C ARG A 479 22.56 25.58 -0.13
N ASP A 480 22.40 24.55 0.71
CA ASP A 480 21.98 24.71 2.10
C ASP A 480 23.02 24.13 3.06
N GLU A 481 23.76 25.01 3.75
CA GLU A 481 24.74 24.62 4.76
C GLU A 481 24.12 23.78 5.89
N ARG A 482 22.81 23.90 6.13
CA ARG A 482 22.10 23.10 7.15
C ARG A 482 22.04 21.61 6.81
N LEU A 483 22.19 21.24 5.53
CA LEU A 483 22.28 19.85 5.08
C LEU A 483 23.68 19.25 5.24
N SER A 484 24.72 20.09 5.39
CA SER A 484 26.11 19.63 5.54
C SER A 484 26.38 18.97 6.90
N VAL A 485 25.69 19.40 7.96
CA VAL A 485 25.90 18.94 9.35
C VAL A 485 25.29 17.54 9.59
N PRO A 486 24.07 17.21 9.15
CA PRO A 486 23.49 15.88 9.35
C PRO A 486 24.06 14.81 8.40
N LEU A 487 24.49 15.20 7.19
CA LEU A 487 25.02 14.28 6.16
C LEU A 487 26.52 13.97 6.31
N THR A 488 27.20 14.51 7.33
CA THR A 488 28.60 14.13 7.60
C THR A 488 28.69 12.79 8.32
N PHE A 489 29.61 11.94 7.85
CA PHE A 489 29.90 10.61 8.42
C PHE A 489 30.11 10.62 9.95
N GLN A 490 30.60 11.73 10.52
CA GLN A 490 30.79 11.91 11.96
C GLN A 490 29.49 12.12 12.75
N HIS A 491 28.49 12.80 12.19
CA HIS A 491 27.19 13.00 12.85
C HIS A 491 26.36 11.71 12.85
N MET A 492 26.38 10.98 11.74
CA MET A 492 25.76 9.64 11.64
C MET A 492 26.39 8.65 12.62
N ARG A 493 27.72 8.66 12.81
CA ARG A 493 28.41 7.80 13.79
C ARG A 493 28.07 8.16 15.26
N LYS A 494 27.82 9.44 15.58
CA LYS A 494 27.36 9.86 16.91
C LYS A 494 25.89 9.48 17.18
N SER A 495 25.03 9.56 16.16
CA SER A 495 23.66 9.02 16.20
C SER A 495 23.66 7.50 16.45
N MET A 496 24.51 6.76 15.73
CA MET A 496 24.73 5.32 15.97
C MET A 496 25.20 5.03 17.40
N ALA A 497 26.18 5.78 17.93
CA ALA A 497 26.71 5.57 19.27
C ALA A 497 25.70 5.84 20.41
N ASN A 498 24.82 6.83 20.25
CA ASN A 498 23.80 7.16 21.25
C ASN A 498 22.67 6.12 21.35
N ASN A 499 22.34 5.42 20.25
CA ASN A 499 21.33 4.35 20.28
C ASN A 499 21.85 3.03 20.85
N PHE A 500 23.16 2.79 20.82
CA PHE A 500 23.77 1.64 21.51
C PHE A 500 23.86 1.82 23.04
N CYS A 501 23.80 3.05 23.56
CA CYS A 501 23.79 3.32 25.00
C CYS A 501 22.40 3.30 25.66
N ARG A 502 21.33 3.03 24.89
CA ARG A 502 19.93 3.00 25.38
C ARG A 502 19.25 1.63 25.24
N LYS A 503 20.00 0.54 25.14
CA LYS A 503 19.48 -0.82 25.30
C LYS A 503 19.91 -1.40 26.65
#